data_AF-A0A9E0Z9Y3-F1
#
_entry.id   AF-A0A9E0Z9Y3-F1
#
_cell.length_a   1.000
_cell.length_b   1.000
_cell.length_c   1.000
_cell.angle_alpha   90.00
_cell.angle_beta   90.00
_cell.angle_gamma   90.00
#
_symmetry.space_group_name_H-M   'P 1'
#
loop_
_entity.id
_entity.type
_entity.pdbx_description
1 polymer ?
#
loop_
_entity_poly.entity_id
_entity_poly.type
_entity_poly.pdbx_seq_one_letter_code
_entity_poly.pdbx_strand_id
1 'polypeptide(L)' 'MMKAKKTREEVLTKFQTAKEKKKECLVQLEKSMKEEYKKRTGKEVENFFAL' A
#
# COMPACT_ATOMS: atom_id res chain seq x y z
N MET A 1 -29.60 5.06 -17.84
CA MET A 1 -29.11 4.21 -16.74
C MET A 1 -29.11 5.00 -15.44
N MET A 2 -30.06 4.75 -14.54
CA MET A 2 -30.02 5.33 -13.19
C MET A 2 -28.84 4.69 -12.43
N LYS A 3 -27.89 5.50 -11.96
CA LYS A 3 -26.85 5.03 -11.04
C LYS A 3 -27.54 4.66 -9.74
N ALA A 4 -27.53 3.38 -9.38
CA ALA A 4 -27.99 2.94 -8.05
C ALA A 4 -27.23 3.74 -6.99
N LYS A 5 -27.95 4.42 -6.10
CA LYS A 5 -27.35 5.17 -4.98
C LYS A 5 -26.70 4.14 -4.05
N LYS A 6 -25.37 4.06 -4.06
CA LYS A 6 -24.60 3.24 -3.09
C LYS A 6 -24.89 3.73 -1.68
N THR A 7 -25.03 2.81 -0.75
CA THR A 7 -25.21 3.18 0.65
C THR A 7 -23.89 3.74 1.19
N ARG A 8 -23.97 4.60 2.20
CA ARG A 8 -22.78 5.18 2.86
C ARG A 8 -21.85 4.08 3.37
N GLU A 9 -22.41 3.02 3.92
CA GLU A 9 -21.69 1.88 4.47
C GLU A 9 -20.89 1.13 3.40
N GLU A 10 -21.49 0.84 2.25
CA GLU A 10 -20.78 0.20 1.12
C GLU A 10 -19.59 1.04 0.63
N VAL A 11 -19.73 2.36 0.62
CA VAL A 11 -18.66 3.27 0.20
C VAL A 11 -17.53 3.29 1.24
N LEU A 12 -17.86 3.35 2.53
CA LEU A 12 -16.88 3.33 3.61
C LEU A 12 -16.09 2.01 3.64
N THR A 13 -16.78 0.87 3.52
CA THR A 13 -16.12 -0.44 3.48
C THR A 13 -15.15 -0.53 2.31
N LYS A 14 -15.57 -0.11 1.11
CA LYS A 14 -14.70 -0.09 -0.08
C LYS A 14 -13.49 0.83 0.10
N PHE A 15 -13.68 1.99 0.71
CA PHE A 15 -12.59 2.93 0.98
C PHE A 15 -11.58 2.33 1.98
N GLN A 16 -12.05 1.71 3.05
CA GLN A 16 -11.19 1.08 4.05
C GLN A 16 -10.40 -0.08 3.45
N THR A 17 -11.04 -0.97 2.68
CA THR A 17 -10.34 -2.04 1.97
C THR A 17 -9.30 -1.50 0.98
N ALA A 18 -9.60 -0.42 0.25
CA ALA A 18 -8.65 0.19 -0.68
C ALA A 18 -7.45 0.81 0.07
N LYS A 19 -7.70 1.45 1.22
CA LYS A 19 -6.66 2.01 2.08
C LYS A 19 -5.72 0.93 2.61
N GLU A 20 -6.27 -0.21 3.05
CA GLU A 20 -5.49 -1.35 3.53
C GLU A 20 -4.64 -1.97 2.43
N LYS A 21 -5.23 -2.22 1.25
CA LYS A 21 -4.48 -2.71 0.07
C LYS A 21 -3.34 -1.78 -0.33
N LYS A 22 -3.56 -0.46 -0.25
CA LYS A 22 -2.50 0.53 -0.52
C LYS A 22 -1.36 0.42 0.49
N LYS A 23 -1.68 0.27 1.78
CA LYS A 23 -0.66 0.09 2.83
C LYS A 23 0.15 -1.18 2.62
N GLU A 24 -0.51 -2.30 2.33
CA GLU A 24 0.14 -3.58 2.08
C GLU A 24 1.09 -3.49 0.87
N CYS A 25 0.64 -2.87 -0.22
CA CYS A 25 1.47 -2.66 -1.41
C CYS A 25 2.71 -1.81 -1.11
N LEU A 26 2.59 -0.77 -0.29
CA LEU A 26 3.75 0.05 0.11
C LEU A 26 4.75 -0.74 0.97
N VAL A 27 4.28 -1.58 1.90
CA VAL A 27 5.15 -2.44 2.72
C VAL A 27 5.91 -3.44 1.84
N GLN A 28 5.24 -4.06 0.87
CA GLN A 28 5.87 -4.99 -0.08
C GLN A 28 6.90 -4.26 -0.95
N LEU A 29 6.56 -3.07 -1.46
CA LEU A 29 7.46 -2.25 -2.24
C LEU A 29 8.70 -1.86 -1.45
N GLU A 30 8.54 -1.43 -0.21
CA GLU A 30 9.65 -1.08 0.68
C GLU A 30 10.58 -2.27 0.91
N LYS A 31 10.02 -3.46 1.13
CA LYS A 31 10.81 -4.69 1.30
C LYS A 31 11.63 -4.99 0.05
N SER A 32 11.02 -4.96 -1.14
CA SER A 32 11.73 -5.19 -2.40
C SER A 32 12.82 -4.13 -2.66
N MET A 33 12.57 -2.88 -2.29
CA MET A 33 13.57 -1.81 -2.38
C MET A 33 14.75 -2.04 -1.44
N LYS A 34 14.51 -2.46 -0.19
CA LYS A 34 15.55 -2.82 0.78
C LYS A 34 16.41 -3.97 0.27
N GLU A 35 15.79 -5.02 -0.26
CA GLU A 35 16.48 -6.18 -0.83
C GLU A 35 17.36 -5.78 -2.03
N GLU A 36 16.82 -5.03 -2.98
CA GLU A 36 17.55 -4.59 -4.17
C GLU A 36 18.69 -3.62 -3.81
N TYR A 37 18.46 -2.71 -2.87
CA TYR A 37 19.49 -1.80 -2.38
C TYR A 37 20.65 -2.55 -1.71
N LYS A 38 20.34 -3.53 -0.85
CA LYS A 38 21.34 -4.39 -0.22
C LYS A 38 22.13 -5.17 -1.27
N LYS A 39 21.46 -5.71 -2.29
CA LYS A 39 22.10 -6.44 -3.39
C LYS A 39 23.08 -5.57 -4.17
N ARG A 40 22.75 -4.31 -4.42
CA ARG A 40 23.59 -3.38 -5.21
C ARG A 40 24.73 -2.75 -4.42
N THR A 41 24.49 -2.44 -3.15
CA THR A 41 25.42 -1.62 -2.34
C THR A 41 26.11 -2.39 -1.23
N GLY A 42 25.62 -3.58 -0.88
CA GLY A 42 26.05 -4.35 0.29
C GLY A 42 25.60 -3.76 1.63
N LYS A 43 24.86 -2.64 1.63
CA LYS A 43 24.43 -1.93 2.85
C LYS A 43 22.96 -2.19 3.13
N GLU A 44 22.61 -2.26 4.42
CA GLU A 44 21.23 -2.28 4.86
C GLU A 44 20.71 -0.86 5.08
N VAL A 45 19.41 -0.67 4.80
CA VAL A 45 18.69 0.58 5.07
C VAL A 45 17.48 0.23 5.91
N GLU A 46 17.31 0.96 7.02
CA GLU A 46 16.23 0.74 7.95
C GLU A 46 14.88 1.12 7.36
N ASN A 47 14.75 2.26 6.66
CA ASN A 47 13.48 2.73 6.08
C ASN A 47 13.70 3.47 4.75
N PHE A 48 12.81 3.24 3.78
CA PHE A 48 12.72 4.02 2.53
C PHE A 48 11.48 4.92 2.49
N PHE A 49 10.42 4.57 3.21
CA PHE A 49 9.20 5.36 3.31
C PHE A 49 8.85 5.64 4.77
N ALA A 50 8.27 6.80 5.04
CA ALA A 50 7.60 7.08 6.31
C ALA A 50 6.15 6.61 6.20
N LEU A 51 5.87 5.38 6.64
CA LEU A 51 4.53 4.77 6.62
C LEU A 51 3.65 5.19 7.80
#